data_AF-A0A1N6ADN1-F1
#
_entry.id   AF-A0A1N6ADN1-F1
#
_cell.length_a   1.000
_cell.length_b   1.000
_cell.length_c   1.000
_cell.angle_alpha   90.00
_cell.angle_beta   90.00
_cell.angle_gamma   90.00
#
_symmetry.space_group_name_H-M   'P 1'
#
loop_
_entity.id
_entity.type
_entity.pdbx_description
1 polymer ?
#
loop_
_entity_poly.entity_id
_entity_poly.type
_entity_poly.pdbx_seq_one_letter_code
_entity_poly.pdbx_strand_id
1 'polypeptide(L)'
;MLLSVEVRGRWWNGSWGRMARRDIWLVSDGRLWRVRGRLGGDGGQEVSHDFPDEGSARRMVDRMMKTSAGAWRDLTEAVRRESDQRHAK
;
A
#
# COMPACT_ATOMS: atom_id res chain seq x y z
N MET A 1 -21.23 -3.61 -12.73
CA MET A 1 -19.81 -3.27 -12.92
C MET A 1 -19.14 -3.28 -11.55
N LEU A 2 -18.49 -4.38 -11.17
CA LEU A 2 -17.67 -4.42 -9.95
C LEU A 2 -16.46 -3.53 -10.22
N LEU A 3 -16.30 -2.46 -9.44
CA LEU A 3 -15.10 -1.64 -9.51
C LEU A 3 -13.94 -2.50 -8.99
N SER A 4 -12.95 -2.78 -9.86
CA SER A 4 -11.74 -3.49 -9.44
C SER A 4 -10.90 -2.55 -8.59
N VAL A 5 -10.45 -3.02 -7.42
CA VAL A 5 -9.54 -2.25 -6.57
C VAL A 5 -8.13 -2.43 -7.12
N GLU A 6 -7.58 -1.35 -7.66
CA GLU A 6 -6.26 -1.31 -8.26
C GLU A 6 -5.19 -0.86 -7.25
N VAL A 7 -4.02 -1.50 -7.27
CA VAL A 7 -2.88 -1.05 -6.48
C VAL A 7 -2.18 0.10 -7.21
N ARG A 8 -2.22 1.28 -6.59
CA ARG A 8 -1.63 2.51 -7.10
C ARG A 8 -0.23 2.75 -6.56
N GLY A 9 0.11 2.15 -5.42
CA GLY A 9 1.44 2.19 -4.82
C GLY A 9 1.66 1.11 -3.76
N ARG A 10 2.91 0.66 -3.61
CA ARG A 10 3.29 -0.36 -2.63
C ARG A 10 4.70 -0.14 -2.09
N TRP A 11 4.83 -0.09 -0.77
CA TRP A 11 6.12 0.08 -0.11
C TRP A 11 6.31 -0.88 1.05
N TRP A 12 7.50 -1.45 1.16
CA TRP A 12 7.85 -2.43 2.18
C TRP A 12 9.21 -2.09 2.79
N ASN A 13 9.37 -2.25 4.11
CA ASN A 13 10.59 -1.84 4.80
C ASN A 13 11.76 -2.85 4.74
N GLY A 14 11.67 -3.86 3.88
CA GLY A 14 12.73 -4.87 3.74
C GLY A 14 12.79 -5.93 4.83
N SER A 15 11.93 -5.85 5.86
CA SER A 15 11.93 -6.78 6.99
C SER A 15 10.86 -7.85 6.86
N TRP A 16 11.25 -9.10 7.10
CA TRP A 16 10.35 -10.26 7.13
C TRP A 16 9.92 -10.66 8.55
N GLY A 17 10.63 -10.14 9.57
CA GLY A 17 10.40 -10.50 10.97
C GLY A 17 9.04 -10.09 11.50
N ARG A 18 8.46 -10.93 12.36
CA ARG A 18 7.08 -10.78 12.87
C ARG A 18 6.81 -9.44 13.58
N MET A 19 7.81 -8.83 14.20
CA MET A 19 7.68 -7.52 14.87
C MET A 19 8.17 -6.34 14.02
N ALA A 20 9.11 -6.59 13.11
CA ALA A 20 9.83 -5.54 12.39
C ALA A 20 9.24 -5.22 11.01
N ARG A 21 8.49 -6.15 10.41
CA ARG A 21 7.89 -5.96 9.08
C ARG A 21 6.97 -4.75 9.07
N ARG A 22 7.11 -3.91 8.04
CA ARG A 22 6.20 -2.80 7.79
C ARG A 22 5.88 -2.71 6.32
N ASP A 23 4.63 -2.42 6.04
CA ASP A 23 4.10 -2.35 4.70
C ASP A 23 3.14 -1.16 4.59
N ILE A 24 3.18 -0.47 3.46
CA ILE A 24 2.21 0.55 3.07
C ILE A 24 1.66 0.18 1.70
N TRP A 25 0.34 0.29 1.55
CA TRP A 25 -0.36 0.15 0.28
C TRP A 25 -1.18 1.40 0.00
N LEU A 26 -1.19 1.84 -1.25
CA LEU A 26 -2.15 2.78 -1.79
C LEU A 26 -2.98 2.04 -2.84
N VAL A 27 -4.31 2.00 -2.65
CA VAL A 27 -5.24 1.35 -3.57
C VAL A 27 -6.40 2.27 -3.93
N SER A 28 -7.01 2.06 -5.09
CA SER A 28 -8.19 2.80 -5.51
C SER A 28 -9.09 1.96 -6.40
N ASP A 29 -10.40 2.12 -6.26
CA ASP A 29 -11.42 1.55 -7.15
C ASP A 29 -11.89 2.56 -8.23
N GLY A 30 -11.17 3.67 -8.38
CA GLY A 30 -11.52 4.78 -9.27
C GLY A 30 -12.48 5.81 -8.66
N ARG A 31 -13.05 5.56 -7.47
CA ARG A 31 -13.91 6.50 -6.75
C ARG A 31 -13.35 6.89 -5.38
N LEU A 32 -12.77 5.93 -4.68
CA LEU A 32 -12.18 6.11 -3.36
C LEU A 32 -10.69 5.77 -3.41
N TRP A 33 -9.92 6.46 -2.60
CA TRP A 33 -8.51 6.17 -2.36
C TRP A 33 -8.33 5.65 -0.94
N ARG A 34 -7.68 4.51 -0.78
CA ARG A 34 -7.40 3.92 0.53
C ARG A 34 -5.90 3.72 0.72
N VAL A 35 -5.39 4.23 1.84
CA VAL A 35 -4.04 3.96 2.32
C VAL A 35 -4.11 2.94 3.44
N ARG A 36 -3.38 1.84 3.31
CA ARG A 36 -3.25 0.82 4.36
C ARG A 36 -1.82 0.80 4.87
N GLY A 37 -1.66 0.70 6.18
CA GLY A 37 -0.37 0.41 6.82
C GLY A 37 -0.45 -0.89 7.59
N ARG A 38 0.61 -1.70 7.56
CA ARG A 38 0.78 -2.88 8.42
C ARG A 38 2.04 -2.72 9.26
N LEU A 39 1.92 -3.11 10.52
CA LEU A 39 3.03 -3.31 11.46
C LEU A 39 3.05 -4.77 11.92
N GLY A 40 4.16 -5.45 11.67
CA GLY A 40 4.37 -6.86 11.98
C GLY A 40 4.06 -7.81 10.83
N GLY A 41 4.45 -9.08 11.02
CA GLY A 41 4.21 -10.20 10.10
C GLY A 41 2.84 -10.82 10.34
N ASP A 42 2.79 -12.15 10.45
CA ASP A 42 1.52 -12.86 10.69
C ASP A 42 0.95 -12.51 12.08
N GLY A 43 -0.30 -12.03 12.07
CA GLY A 43 -0.98 -11.45 13.23
C GLY A 43 -0.59 -10.00 13.54
N GLY A 44 0.08 -9.30 12.60
CA GLY A 44 0.40 -7.88 12.72
C GLY A 44 -0.83 -6.97 12.75
N GLN A 45 -0.65 -5.73 13.19
CA GLN A 45 -1.70 -4.72 13.21
C GLN A 45 -1.80 -4.02 11.86
N GLU A 46 -3.02 -3.70 11.45
CA GLU A 46 -3.28 -2.92 10.25
C GLU A 46 -4.09 -1.66 10.58
N VAL A 47 -3.79 -0.59 9.87
CA VAL A 47 -4.57 0.65 9.88
C VAL A 47 -4.96 1.00 8.44
N SER A 48 -6.12 1.62 8.26
CA SER A 48 -6.62 2.06 6.96
C SER A 48 -7.16 3.48 7.04
N HIS A 49 -6.89 4.29 6.01
CA HIS A 49 -7.38 5.65 5.88
C HIS A 49 -7.93 5.87 4.48
N ASP A 50 -9.15 6.39 4.41
CA ASP A 50 -9.87 6.63 3.15
C ASP A 50 -9.87 8.12 2.80
N PHE A 51 -9.74 8.40 1.51
CA PHE A 51 -9.64 9.74 0.95
C PHE A 51 -10.46 9.86 -0.33
N PRO A 52 -11.04 11.04 -0.59
CA PRO A 52 -11.79 11.29 -1.82
C PRO A 52 -10.89 11.49 -3.04
N ASP A 53 -9.61 11.82 -2.84
CA ASP A 53 -8.67 12.16 -3.90
C ASP A 53 -7.27 11.56 -3.70
N GLU A 54 -6.55 11.38 -4.81
CA GLU A 54 -5.21 10.80 -4.83
C GLU A 54 -4.19 11.63 -4.05
N GLY A 55 -4.26 12.96 -4.15
CA GLY A 55 -3.29 13.86 -3.53
C GLY A 55 -3.32 13.76 -2.00
N SER A 56 -4.51 13.72 -1.41
CA SER A 56 -4.71 13.50 0.02
C SER A 56 -4.19 12.13 0.46
N ALA A 57 -4.47 11.08 -0.31
CA ALA A 57 -3.98 9.75 -0.03
C ALA A 57 -2.45 9.66 -0.10
N ARG A 58 -1.82 10.29 -1.10
CA ARG A 58 -0.35 10.37 -1.23
C ARG A 58 0.29 11.11 -0.06
N ARG A 59 -0.30 12.22 0.41
CA ARG A 59 0.18 12.91 1.63
C ARG A 59 0.15 12.00 2.86
N MET A 60 -0.85 11.12 2.97
CA MET A 60 -0.89 10.14 4.06
C MET A 60 0.19 9.07 3.91
N VAL A 61 0.43 8.57 2.69
CA VAL A 61 1.57 7.67 2.41
C VAL A 61 2.89 8.32 2.83
N ASP A 62 3.16 9.56 2.40
CA ASP A 62 4.37 10.30 2.77
C ASP A 62 4.52 10.46 4.28
N ARG A 63 3.40 10.76 4.97
CA ARG A 63 3.38 10.83 6.43
C ARG A 63 3.74 9.49 7.06
N MET A 64 3.10 8.40 6.64
CA MET A 64 3.35 7.06 7.17
C MET A 64 4.78 6.60 6.93
N MET A 65 5.36 6.93 5.78
CA MET A 65 6.75 6.65 5.46
C MET A 65 7.71 7.38 6.41
N LYS A 66 7.46 8.66 6.67
CA LYS A 66 8.31 9.50 7.53
C LYS A 66 8.25 9.12 9.01
N THR A 67 7.10 8.67 9.49
CA THR A 67 6.89 8.36 10.92
C THR A 67 7.24 6.91 11.29
N SER A 68 7.45 6.05 10.30
CA SER A 68 7.77 4.63 10.52
C SER A 68 9.24 4.35 10.27
N ALA A 69 9.87 3.60 11.17
CA ALA A 69 11.26 3.20 11.03
C ALA A 69 11.46 2.21 9.86
N GLY A 70 12.49 2.45 9.05
CA GLY A 70 12.98 1.52 8.02
C GLY A 70 13.38 2.20 6.71
N ALA A 71 14.14 1.47 5.89
CA ALA A 71 14.39 1.85 4.51
C ALA A 71 13.24 1.32 3.63
N TRP A 72 12.42 2.22 3.12
CA TRP A 72 11.30 1.84 2.26
C TRP A 72 11.78 1.40 0.88
N ARG A 73 11.39 0.19 0.49
CA ARG A 73 11.52 -0.31 -0.88
C ARG A 73 10.22 -0.05 -1.61
N ASP A 74 10.31 0.63 -2.73
CA ASP A 74 9.17 0.82 -3.63
C ASP A 74 8.98 -0.43 -4.49
N LEU A 75 7.81 -1.04 -4.36
CA LEU A 75 7.39 -2.23 -5.09
C LEU A 75 6.26 -1.92 -6.08
N THR A 76 5.92 -0.65 -6.28
CA THR A 76 4.76 -0.20 -7.07
C THR A 76 4.79 -0.77 -8.48
N GLU A 77 5.92 -0.67 -9.17
CA GLU A 77 6.06 -1.16 -10.55
C GLU A 77 5.96 -2.69 -10.65
N ALA A 78 6.49 -3.42 -9.66
CA ALA A 78 6.38 -4.87 -9.62
C ALA A 78 4.92 -5.32 -9.48
N VAL A 79 4.17 -4.67 -8.58
CA VAL A 79 2.76 -4.99 -8.34
C VAL A 79 1.86 -4.57 -9.52
N ARG A 80 2.15 -3.45 -10.18
CA ARG A 80 1.43 -3.03 -11.39
C ARG A 80 1.57 -4.07 -12.50
N ARG A 81 2.81 -4.49 -12.80
CA ARG A 81 3.08 -5.53 -13.81
C ARG A 81 2.35 -6.84 -13.50
N GLU A 82 2.33 -7.26 -12.24
CA GLU A 82 1.60 -8.45 -11.83
C GLU A 82 0.08 -8.30 -12.05
N SER A 83 -0.46 -7.13 -11.71
CA SER A 83 -1.88 -6.82 -11.92
C SER A 83 -2.24 -6.85 -13.41
N ASP A 84 -1.43 -6.24 -14.26
CA ASP A 84 -1.64 -6.21 -15.72
C ASP A 84 -1.64 -7.62 -16.32
N GLN A 85 -0.73 -8.49 -15.87
CA GLN A 85 -0.67 -9.89 -16.30
C GLN A 85 -1.91 -10.70 -15.90
N ARG A 86 -2.56 -10.37 -14.78
CA ARG A 86 -3.78 -11.05 -14.34
C ARG A 86 -5.00 -10.64 -15.16
N HIS A 87 -5.06 -9.41 -15.65
CA HIS A 87 -6.17 -8.94 -16.48
C HIS A 87 -6.06 -9.39 -17.95
N ALA A 88 -4.87 -9.80 -18.39
CA ALA A 88 -4.62 -10.29 -19.75
C ALA A 88 -4.97 -11.78 -19.95
N LYS A 89 -5.38 -12.49 -18.90
CA LYS A 89 -5.79 -13.91 -18.93
C LYS A 89 -7.30 -14.03 -18.76
#